data_AF-A0A5J4VEG1-F1
#
_entry.id   AF-A0A5J4VEG1-F1
#
_cell.length_a   1.000
_cell.length_b   1.000
_cell.length_c   1.000
_cell.angle_alpha   90.00
_cell.angle_beta   90.00
_cell.angle_gamma   90.00
#
_symmetry.space_group_name_H-M   'P 1'
#
loop_
_entity.id
_entity.type
_entity.pdbx_description
1 polymer ?
#
loop_
_entity_poly.entity_id
_entity_poly.type
_entity_poly.pdbx_seq_one_letter_code
_entity_poly.pdbx_strand_id
1 'polypeptide(L)'
;MLFKVVALLLALAEAAQKSENCVFTEKTSGHKYDFSSTLKAQAELGYATSLTKGDSSTYISFCEPINGSAIDCPLENSSFVILKTKEKCLSIGNQINLTGTAKDPFFEVQGGKTCDLGKSSSGAISLQCNQDAGPAKLSFFRFNEFCVLNTLVQTDIMCNV
;
A
#
# COMPACT_ATOMS: atom_id res chain seq x y z
N MET A 1 -16.62 11.70 -34.51
CA MET A 1 -16.59 10.31 -33.99
C MET A 1 -15.18 9.84 -33.58
N LEU A 2 -14.08 10.36 -34.15
CA LEU A 2 -12.70 9.97 -33.75
C LEU A 2 -12.34 10.25 -32.28
N PHE A 3 -12.75 11.38 -31.70
CA PHE A 3 -12.35 11.79 -30.34
C PHE A 3 -12.81 10.83 -29.22
N LYS A 4 -13.96 10.16 -29.40
CA LYS A 4 -14.48 9.21 -28.40
C LYS A 4 -13.70 7.89 -28.37
N VAL A 5 -13.14 7.49 -29.51
CA VAL A 5 -12.34 6.26 -29.63
C VAL A 5 -10.98 6.43 -28.97
N VAL A 6 -10.34 7.60 -29.16
CA VAL A 6 -9.04 7.90 -28.55
C VAL A 6 -9.13 7.96 -27.02
N ALA A 7 -10.18 8.60 -26.47
CA ALA A 7 -10.39 8.68 -25.03
C ALA A 7 -10.63 7.30 -24.39
N LEU A 8 -11.38 6.42 -25.06
CA LEU A 8 -11.62 5.06 -24.60
C LEU A 8 -10.34 4.21 -24.60
N LEU A 9 -9.51 4.33 -25.64
CA LEU A 9 -8.23 3.62 -25.73
C LEU A 9 -7.24 4.08 -24.66
N LEU A 10 -7.19 5.38 -24.35
CA LEU A 10 -6.37 5.91 -23.26
C LEU A 10 -6.81 5.36 -21.90
N ALA A 11 -8.11 5.37 -21.61
CA ALA A 11 -8.64 4.87 -20.35
C ALA A 11 -8.38 3.36 -20.17
N LEU A 12 -8.46 2.57 -21.26
CA LEU A 12 -8.13 1.15 -21.24
C LEU A 12 -6.63 0.90 -21.00
N ALA A 13 -5.75 1.73 -21.59
CA ALA A 13 -4.31 1.63 -21.39
C ALA A 13 -3.90 1.99 -19.95
N GLU A 14 -4.50 3.05 -19.37
CA GLU A 14 -4.28 3.42 -17.97
C GLU A 14 -4.77 2.31 -17.02
N ALA A 15 -5.95 1.74 -17.25
CA ALA A 15 -6.47 0.65 -16.44
C ALA A 15 -5.57 -0.60 -16.51
N ALA A 16 -5.07 -0.94 -17.70
CA ALA A 16 -4.13 -2.05 -17.88
C ALA A 16 -2.82 -1.81 -17.15
N GLN A 17 -2.23 -0.61 -17.27
CA GLN A 17 -0.99 -0.25 -16.57
C GLN A 17 -1.16 -0.28 -15.05
N LYS A 18 -2.31 0.20 -14.53
CA LYS A 18 -2.63 0.12 -13.10
C LYS A 18 -2.70 -1.31 -12.61
N SER A 19 -3.29 -2.21 -13.39
CA SER A 19 -3.36 -3.63 -13.08
C SER A 19 -1.97 -4.28 -13.06
N GLU A 20 -1.09 -3.93 -14.00
CA GLU A 20 0.30 -4.45 -14.02
C GLU A 20 1.10 -4.01 -12.79
N ASN A 21 0.89 -2.78 -12.31
CA ASN A 21 1.53 -2.29 -11.08
C ASN A 21 1.10 -3.04 -9.81
N CYS A 22 0.02 -3.82 -9.86
CA CYS A 22 -0.47 -4.59 -8.73
C CYS A 22 0.09 -6.01 -8.64
N VAL A 23 0.87 -6.46 -9.63
CA VAL A 23 1.39 -7.81 -9.66
C VAL A 23 2.83 -7.81 -9.15
N PHE A 24 3.03 -8.40 -7.98
CA PHE A 24 4.32 -8.48 -7.32
C PHE A 24 4.92 -9.85 -7.48
N THR A 25 6.19 -9.91 -7.89
CA THR A 25 6.92 -11.18 -7.98
C THR A 25 7.88 -11.27 -6.79
N GLU A 26 7.73 -12.28 -5.95
CA GLU A 26 8.64 -12.55 -4.84
C GLU A 26 9.98 -13.04 -5.38
N LYS A 27 11.08 -12.43 -4.92
CA LYS A 27 12.41 -12.59 -5.55
C LYS A 27 12.99 -13.99 -5.43
N THR A 28 12.69 -14.73 -4.35
CA THR A 28 13.30 -16.01 -4.02
C THR A 28 12.66 -17.17 -4.78
N SER A 29 11.33 -17.26 -4.79
CA SER A 29 10.56 -18.33 -5.42
C SER A 29 10.08 -18.00 -6.83
N GLY A 30 10.03 -16.71 -7.18
CA GLY A 30 9.39 -16.24 -8.41
C GLY A 30 7.87 -16.30 -8.37
N HIS A 31 7.26 -16.60 -7.22
CA HIS A 31 5.80 -16.62 -7.08
C HIS A 31 5.23 -15.22 -7.29
N LYS A 32 4.09 -15.15 -7.97
CA LYS A 32 3.42 -13.89 -8.30
C LYS A 32 2.18 -13.70 -7.45
N TYR A 33 2.02 -12.51 -6.90
CA TYR A 33 0.90 -12.10 -6.07
C TYR A 33 0.19 -10.93 -6.74
N ASP A 34 -1.11 -11.08 -7.01
CA ASP A 34 -1.90 -10.08 -7.71
C ASP A 34 -2.82 -9.33 -6.74
N PHE A 35 -2.49 -8.05 -6.50
CA PHE A 35 -3.25 -7.14 -5.66
C PHE A 35 -4.22 -6.25 -6.44
N SER A 36 -4.51 -6.56 -7.72
CA SER A 36 -5.42 -5.76 -8.57
C SER A 36 -6.84 -5.67 -8.01
N SER A 37 -7.26 -6.65 -7.22
CA SER A 37 -8.52 -6.63 -6.48
C SER A 37 -8.62 -5.45 -5.47
N THR A 38 -7.48 -4.89 -5.03
CA THR A 38 -7.44 -3.72 -4.15
C THR A 38 -7.69 -2.40 -4.87
N LEU A 39 -7.57 -2.34 -6.21
CA LEU A 39 -7.77 -1.13 -7.01
C LEU A 39 -9.16 -0.54 -6.85
N LYS A 40 -10.18 -1.38 -6.62
CA LYS A 40 -11.55 -0.89 -6.39
C LYS A 40 -11.63 -0.01 -5.13
N ALA A 41 -11.14 -0.53 -4.00
CA ALA A 41 -11.08 0.23 -2.75
C ALA A 41 -10.23 1.49 -2.91
N GLN A 42 -9.10 1.38 -3.63
CA GLN A 42 -8.23 2.51 -3.88
C GLN A 42 -8.88 3.60 -4.75
N ALA A 43 -9.69 3.24 -5.74
CA ALA A 43 -10.43 4.20 -6.57
C ALA A 43 -11.55 4.90 -5.78
N GLU A 44 -12.22 4.18 -4.87
CA GLU A 44 -13.34 4.69 -4.08
C GLU A 44 -12.86 5.53 -2.87
N LEU A 45 -11.77 5.12 -2.22
CA LEU A 45 -11.31 5.67 -0.94
C LEU A 45 -9.96 6.41 -1.02
N GLY A 46 -9.21 6.25 -2.11
CA GLY A 46 -7.85 6.76 -2.25
C GLY A 46 -6.76 5.89 -1.61
N TYR A 47 -7.12 4.75 -1.02
CA TYR A 47 -6.22 3.77 -0.39
C TYR A 47 -6.83 2.35 -0.42
N ALA A 48 -6.01 1.31 -0.27
CA ALA A 48 -6.46 -0.08 -0.30
C ALA A 48 -7.03 -0.56 1.04
N THR A 49 -6.38 -0.20 2.15
CA THR A 49 -6.84 -0.60 3.49
C THR A 49 -6.38 0.40 4.55
N SER A 50 -7.06 0.43 5.70
CA SER A 50 -6.69 1.29 6.81
C SER A 50 -7.03 0.66 8.16
N LEU A 51 -6.39 1.16 9.22
CA LEU A 51 -6.70 0.80 10.60
C LEU A 51 -6.47 2.01 11.50
N THR A 52 -7.48 2.32 12.32
CA THR A 52 -7.42 3.35 13.34
C THR A 52 -7.27 2.70 14.72
N LYS A 53 -6.26 3.15 15.48
CA LYS A 53 -6.03 2.72 16.87
C LYS A 53 -5.76 3.96 17.73
N GLY A 54 -6.74 4.30 18.58
CA GLY A 54 -6.71 5.55 19.34
C GLY A 54 -6.74 6.74 18.40
N ASP A 55 -5.79 7.66 18.57
CA ASP A 55 -5.67 8.90 17.80
C ASP A 55 -4.83 8.79 16.52
N SER A 56 -4.50 7.55 16.13
CA SER A 56 -3.63 7.27 14.98
C SER A 56 -4.34 6.36 13.97
N SER A 57 -4.26 6.72 12.69
CA SER A 57 -4.74 5.93 11.57
C SER A 57 -3.58 5.60 10.63
N THR A 58 -3.47 4.34 10.22
CA THR A 58 -2.52 3.92 9.19
C THR A 58 -3.29 3.60 7.92
N TYR A 59 -2.82 4.10 6.78
CA TYR A 59 -3.38 3.87 5.45
C TYR A 59 -2.33 3.18 4.58
N ILE A 60 -2.75 2.16 3.83
CA ILE A 60 -1.89 1.37 2.96
C ILE A 60 -2.51 1.31 1.57
N SER A 61 -1.66 1.44 0.57
CA SER A 61 -1.95 1.15 -0.83
C SER A 61 -0.86 0.25 -1.39
N PHE A 62 -1.18 -0.53 -2.43
CA PHE A 62 -0.24 -1.46 -3.06
C PHE A 62 0.06 -1.05 -4.50
N CYS A 63 -0.97 -0.73 -5.28
CA CYS A 63 -0.85 -0.56 -6.72
C CYS A 63 -0.48 0.85 -7.16
N GLU A 64 -0.97 1.87 -6.46
CA GLU A 64 -0.58 3.26 -6.72
C GLU A 64 -0.44 4.02 -5.39
N PRO A 65 0.27 5.16 -5.40
CA PRO A 65 0.38 6.00 -4.23
C PRO A 65 -0.99 6.49 -3.72
N ILE A 66 -1.09 6.64 -2.40
CA ILE A 66 -2.26 7.16 -1.71
C ILE A 66 -2.50 8.61 -2.14
N ASN A 67 -3.76 8.93 -2.42
CA ASN A 67 -4.20 10.30 -2.61
C ASN A 67 -4.34 10.99 -1.24
N GLY A 68 -3.36 11.83 -0.89
CA GLY A 68 -3.35 12.55 0.39
C GLY A 68 -4.61 13.39 0.65
N SER A 69 -5.25 13.92 -0.39
CA SER A 69 -6.51 14.67 -0.26
C SER A 69 -7.68 13.80 0.19
N ALA A 70 -7.68 12.49 -0.12
CA ALA A 70 -8.75 11.57 0.28
C ALA A 70 -8.75 11.27 1.79
N ILE A 71 -7.64 11.56 2.48
CA ILE A 71 -7.45 11.31 3.90
C ILE A 71 -7.09 12.57 4.69
N ASP A 72 -7.38 13.76 4.15
CA ASP A 72 -7.04 15.07 4.72
C ASP A 72 -5.58 15.15 5.20
N CYS A 73 -4.67 14.78 4.31
CA CYS A 73 -3.26 14.60 4.60
C CYS A 73 -2.42 15.29 3.50
N PRO A 74 -1.91 16.51 3.75
CA PRO A 74 -1.08 17.20 2.76
C PRO A 74 0.25 16.46 2.65
N LEU A 75 0.43 15.74 1.54
CA LEU A 75 1.65 15.02 1.24
C LEU A 75 2.52 15.84 0.30
N GLU A 76 3.78 16.03 0.67
CA GLU A 76 4.78 16.66 -0.21
C GLU A 76 5.23 15.71 -1.33
N ASN A 77 5.09 14.39 -1.12
CA ASN A 77 5.50 13.34 -2.05
C ASN A 77 4.49 12.19 -2.07
N SER A 78 4.43 11.46 -3.18
CA SER A 78 3.70 10.20 -3.32
C SER A 78 4.06 9.23 -2.17
N SER A 79 3.06 8.52 -1.63
CA SER A 79 3.28 7.58 -0.51
C SER A 79 2.40 6.35 -0.64
N PHE A 80 2.95 5.16 -0.45
CA PHE A 80 2.17 3.91 -0.40
C PHE A 80 1.68 3.59 1.02
N VAL A 81 2.33 4.16 2.04
CA VAL A 81 1.96 3.95 3.44
C VAL A 81 2.04 5.26 4.21
N ILE A 82 0.94 5.60 4.87
CA ILE A 82 0.82 6.86 5.63
C ILE A 82 0.39 6.54 7.05
N LEU A 83 1.10 7.14 8.02
CA LEU A 83 0.66 7.23 9.40
C LEU A 83 0.12 8.64 9.65
N LYS A 84 -1.19 8.74 9.90
CA LYS A 84 -1.86 9.97 10.31
C LYS A 84 -2.11 9.95 11.80
N THR A 85 -1.74 11.03 12.49
CA THR A 85 -2.14 11.31 13.87
C THR A 85 -2.96 12.59 13.90
N LYS A 86 -3.44 13.00 15.07
CA LYS A 86 -4.09 14.32 15.26
C LYS A 86 -3.20 15.50 14.86
N GLU A 87 -1.88 15.36 14.99
CA GLU A 87 -0.93 16.46 14.84
C GLU A 87 -0.20 16.44 13.51
N LYS A 88 0.00 15.24 12.93
CA LYS A 88 0.86 15.09 11.76
C LYS A 88 0.45 13.99 10.83
N CYS A 89 0.89 14.17 9.59
CA CYS A 89 0.83 13.22 8.51
C CYS A 89 2.25 12.79 8.15
N LEU A 90 2.55 11.51 8.34
CA LEU A 90 3.86 10.95 8.05
C LEU A 90 3.78 9.98 6.88
N SER A 91 4.41 10.34 5.77
CA SER A 91 4.70 9.40 4.68
C SER A 91 5.76 8.42 5.15
N ILE A 92 5.42 7.14 5.24
CA ILE A 92 6.31 6.06 5.68
C ILE A 92 7.16 5.53 4.52
N GLY A 93 6.65 5.60 3.30
CA GLY A 93 7.44 5.26 2.12
C GLY A 93 6.73 5.52 0.81
N ASN A 94 7.52 5.84 -0.19
CA ASN A 94 7.10 6.08 -1.57
C ASN A 94 7.46 4.93 -2.51
N GLN A 95 8.10 3.89 -1.97
CA GLN A 95 8.44 2.65 -2.66
C GLN A 95 7.99 1.46 -1.82
N ILE A 96 7.42 0.45 -2.48
CA ILE A 96 7.01 -0.80 -1.90
C ILE A 96 7.57 -1.95 -2.73
N ASN A 97 8.23 -2.91 -2.09
CA ASN A 97 8.84 -4.06 -2.75
C ASN A 97 8.48 -5.35 -2.02
N LEU A 98 7.97 -6.35 -2.74
CA LEU A 98 7.71 -7.66 -2.15
C LEU A 98 9.03 -8.40 -1.93
N THR A 99 9.25 -8.85 -0.70
CA THR A 99 10.45 -9.55 -0.24
C THR A 99 10.06 -10.66 0.75
N GLY A 100 11.06 -11.34 1.31
CA GLY A 100 10.88 -12.45 2.24
C GLY A 100 10.96 -13.80 1.54
N THR A 101 10.23 -14.78 2.06
CA THR A 101 10.15 -16.14 1.48
C THR A 101 8.70 -16.45 1.11
N ALA A 102 8.47 -17.47 0.29
CA ALA A 102 7.11 -17.91 -0.04
C ALA A 102 6.24 -18.25 1.20
N LYS A 103 6.86 -18.66 2.32
CA LYS A 103 6.14 -18.97 3.57
C LYS A 103 5.87 -17.75 4.44
N ASP A 104 6.67 -16.70 4.28
CA ASP A 104 6.58 -15.47 5.07
C ASP A 104 6.94 -14.27 4.19
N PRO A 105 6.07 -13.93 3.22
CA PRO A 105 6.29 -12.79 2.35
C PRO A 105 5.86 -11.51 3.06
N PHE A 106 6.61 -10.44 2.81
CA PHE A 106 6.27 -9.12 3.33
C PHE A 106 6.67 -8.05 2.33
N PHE A 107 5.98 -6.92 2.37
CA PHE A 107 6.42 -5.75 1.64
C PHE A 107 7.39 -4.93 2.48
N GLU A 108 8.56 -4.65 1.91
CA GLU A 108 9.45 -3.61 2.41
C GLU A 108 9.02 -2.25 1.88
N VAL A 109 8.92 -1.27 2.77
CA VAL A 109 8.49 0.09 2.48
C VAL A 109 9.63 1.05 2.75
N GLN A 110 10.03 1.82 1.74
CA GLN A 110 11.20 2.71 1.78
C GLN A 110 10.90 4.10 1.22
N GLY A 111 11.82 5.05 1.47
CA GLY A 111 11.74 6.41 0.94
C GLY A 111 10.72 7.30 1.66
N GLY A 112 10.46 7.04 2.94
CA GLY A 112 9.59 7.86 3.77
C GLY A 112 10.21 9.21 4.14
N LYS A 113 9.41 10.06 4.77
CA LYS A 113 9.84 11.37 5.26
C LYS A 113 10.85 11.21 6.40
N THR A 114 11.84 12.09 6.45
CA THR A 114 12.81 12.17 7.55
C THR A 114 12.10 12.50 8.86
N CYS A 115 12.43 11.75 9.88
CA CYS A 115 11.98 11.96 11.25
C CYS A 115 12.93 12.83 12.06
N ASP A 116 12.50 13.17 13.28
CA ASP A 116 13.23 14.02 14.23
C ASP A 116 14.66 13.51 14.56
N LEU A 117 14.94 12.21 14.36
CA LEU A 117 16.27 11.60 14.51
C LEU A 117 17.15 11.63 13.25
N GLY A 118 16.74 12.36 12.20
CA GLY A 118 17.48 12.45 10.94
C GLY A 118 17.42 11.19 10.06
N LYS A 119 16.63 10.19 10.44
CA LYS A 119 16.41 8.96 9.66
C LYS A 119 15.15 9.08 8.82
N SER A 120 15.19 8.62 7.57
CA SER A 120 14.00 8.42 6.75
C SER A 120 13.11 7.36 7.38
N SER A 121 11.81 7.63 7.46
CA SER A 121 10.85 6.61 7.84
C SER A 121 10.80 5.47 6.83
N SER A 122 10.51 4.28 7.34
CA SER A 122 10.44 3.04 6.57
C SER A 122 9.50 2.07 7.27
N GLY A 123 9.25 0.92 6.66
CA GLY A 123 8.44 -0.09 7.31
C GLY A 123 8.43 -1.45 6.64
N ALA A 124 7.73 -2.37 7.29
CA ALA A 124 7.43 -3.70 6.80
C ALA A 124 5.93 -3.99 6.94
N ILE A 125 5.33 -4.49 5.86
CA ILE A 125 3.95 -4.98 5.82
C ILE A 125 3.99 -6.49 5.70
N SER A 126 3.88 -7.18 6.84
CA SER A 126 3.73 -8.63 6.86
C SER A 126 2.39 -9.02 6.23
N LEU A 127 2.40 -10.07 5.41
CA LEU A 127 1.22 -10.58 4.74
C LEU A 127 0.80 -11.90 5.37
N GLN A 128 -0.49 -12.07 5.61
CA GLN A 128 -1.03 -13.31 6.15
C GLN A 128 -2.29 -13.72 5.40
N CYS A 129 -2.39 -15.00 5.06
CA CYS A 129 -3.62 -15.57 4.51
C CYS A 129 -4.78 -15.40 5.51
N ASN A 130 -5.87 -14.83 5.02
CA ASN A 130 -7.17 -14.88 5.67
C ASN A 130 -8.28 -14.81 4.60
N GLN A 131 -8.98 -15.92 4.37
CA GLN A 131 -10.05 -16.00 3.35
C GLN A 131 -11.22 -15.06 3.65
N ASP A 132 -11.45 -14.69 4.91
CA ASP A 132 -12.54 -13.81 5.33
C ASP A 132 -12.16 -12.32 5.30
N ALA A 133 -10.88 -12.00 5.04
CA ALA A 133 -10.40 -10.62 5.02
C ALA A 133 -10.73 -9.88 3.72
N GLY A 134 -11.08 -10.61 2.65
CA GLY A 134 -11.17 -10.08 1.30
C GLY A 134 -9.80 -9.59 0.79
N PRO A 135 -9.76 -8.56 -0.08
CA PRO A 135 -8.56 -8.22 -0.84
C PRO A 135 -7.44 -7.63 0.03
N ALA A 136 -7.75 -6.90 1.10
CA ALA A 136 -6.77 -6.42 2.08
C ALA A 136 -7.42 -5.89 3.36
N LYS A 137 -7.02 -6.43 4.51
CA LYS A 137 -7.43 -5.97 5.84
C LYS A 137 -6.23 -5.71 6.74
N LEU A 138 -5.96 -4.45 7.04
CA LEU A 138 -4.99 -4.06 8.05
C LEU A 138 -5.48 -4.46 9.45
N SER A 139 -4.72 -5.31 10.13
CA SER A 139 -5.11 -5.89 11.43
C SER A 139 -4.23 -5.42 12.59
N PHE A 140 -3.02 -4.95 12.30
CA PHE A 140 -2.07 -4.47 13.29
C PHE A 140 -1.16 -3.41 12.69
N PHE A 141 -0.80 -2.41 13.50
CA PHE A 141 0.35 -1.58 13.22
C PHE A 141 1.06 -1.16 14.52
N ARG A 142 2.38 -0.94 14.41
CA ARG A 142 3.23 -0.35 15.43
C ARG A 142 4.28 0.53 14.78
N PHE A 143 4.28 1.81 15.13
CA PHE A 143 5.34 2.74 14.79
C PHE A 143 6.25 2.92 16.00
N ASN A 144 7.57 2.79 15.80
CA ASN A 144 8.54 2.89 16.90
C ASN A 144 9.33 4.20 16.86
N GLU A 145 10.12 4.43 17.91
CA GLU A 145 10.99 5.62 18.05
C GLU A 145 12.09 5.72 16.98
N PHE A 146 12.39 4.64 16.29
CA PHE A 146 13.39 4.59 15.20
C PHE A 146 12.79 4.87 13.83
N CYS A 147 11.54 5.34 13.78
CA CYS A 147 10.81 5.65 12.55
C CYS A 147 10.54 4.46 11.62
N VAL A 148 10.38 3.29 12.24
CA VAL A 148 10.00 2.07 11.53
C VAL A 148 8.54 1.74 11.85
N LEU A 149 7.72 1.62 10.82
CA LEU A 149 6.36 1.09 10.89
C LEU A 149 6.36 -0.41 10.62
N ASN A 150 5.85 -1.20 11.55
CA ASN A 150 5.55 -2.62 11.31
C ASN A 150 4.05 -2.82 11.29
N THR A 151 3.54 -3.52 10.29
CA THR A 151 2.10 -3.74 10.09
C THR A 151 1.81 -5.16 9.63
N LEU A 152 0.59 -5.64 9.89
CA LEU A 152 0.08 -6.92 9.39
C LEU A 152 -1.17 -6.70 8.55
N VAL A 153 -1.09 -7.07 7.27
CA VAL A 153 -2.24 -7.12 6.37
C VAL A 153 -2.65 -8.57 6.18
N GLN A 154 -3.92 -8.84 6.49
CA GLN A 154 -4.57 -10.10 6.21
C GLN A 154 -5.30 -10.01 4.87
N THR A 155 -5.16 -11.01 4.00
CA THR A 155 -5.74 -10.99 2.65
C THR A 155 -6.00 -12.40 2.13
N ASP A 156 -7.01 -12.56 1.28
CA ASP A 156 -7.31 -13.79 0.56
C ASP A 156 -6.30 -14.09 -0.57
N ILE A 157 -5.62 -13.07 -1.09
CA ILE A 157 -4.57 -13.16 -2.12
C ILE A 157 -3.44 -14.10 -1.66
N MET A 158 -3.18 -14.14 -0.35
CA MET A 158 -2.14 -14.97 0.25
C MET A 158 -2.57 -16.42 0.50
N CYS A 159 -3.82 -16.79 0.26
CA CYS A 159 -4.35 -18.10 0.66
C CYS A 159 -4.17 -19.22 -0.38
N ASN A 160 -3.85 -18.88 -1.63
CA ASN A 160 -3.74 -19.83 -2.73
C ASN A 160 -2.30 -19.99 -3.24
N VAL A 161 -1.33 -19.95 -2.33
CA VAL A 161 0.12 -20.09 -2.61
C VAL A 161 0.56 -21.55 -2.43
#